data_AF-A0A9W2YHJ7-F1
#
_entry.id   AF-A0A9W2YHJ7-F1
#
_cell.length_a   1.000
_cell.length_b   1.000
_cell.length_c   1.000
_cell.angle_alpha   90.00
_cell.angle_beta   90.00
_cell.angle_gamma   90.00
#
_symmetry.space_group_name_H-M   'P 1'
#
loop_
_entity.id
_entity.type
_entity.pdbx_description
1 polymer ?
#
loop_
_entity_poly.entity_id
_entity_poly.type
_entity_poly.pdbx_seq_one_letter_code
_entity_poly.pdbx_strand_id
1 'polypeptide(L)'
;MEKSKASIIARLQSNIQCTLRPGVWLPGIRNLHSHKEKWKLNSESVNSNLEAVVKALTEVIQEDKTRSYWLINKKEVGLLEGFLQVFVYTRAEWLDIIEIKFSGKNAEVWSFSSGFLPLCVPFACLLNPFLFWIPFHDMKLNKHRINKIISALHIPVERSY
;
A
#
# COMPACT_ATOMS: atom_id res chain seq x y z
N MET A 1 -20.20 13.12 5.63
CA MET A 1 -19.13 13.55 4.71
C MET A 1 -18.85 12.37 3.78
N GLU A 2 -19.18 12.49 2.49
CA GLU A 2 -19.08 11.37 1.55
C GLU A 2 -17.60 10.93 1.42
N LYS A 3 -17.31 9.65 1.63
CA LYS A 3 -15.94 9.14 1.46
C LYS A 3 -15.55 9.31 -0.01
N SER A 4 -14.50 10.09 -0.26
CA SER A 4 -13.92 10.26 -1.60
C SER A 4 -13.69 8.89 -2.23
N LYS A 5 -14.26 8.67 -3.41
CA LYS A 5 -13.97 7.50 -4.26
C LYS A 5 -12.96 7.94 -5.31
N ALA A 6 -11.99 7.08 -5.60
CA ALA A 6 -11.14 7.29 -6.78
C ALA A 6 -11.98 7.23 -8.06
N SER A 7 -11.62 8.05 -9.04
CA SER A 7 -12.25 8.10 -10.36
C SER A 7 -12.23 6.73 -11.04
N ILE A 8 -13.19 6.52 -11.95
CA ILE A 8 -13.24 5.29 -12.76
C ILE A 8 -11.96 5.15 -13.59
N ILE A 9 -11.46 6.27 -14.13
CA ILE A 9 -10.21 6.33 -14.89
C ILE A 9 -9.04 5.82 -14.05
N ALA A 10 -8.89 6.30 -12.82
CA ALA A 10 -7.84 5.84 -11.93
C ALA A 10 -7.95 4.34 -11.61
N ARG A 11 -9.15 3.86 -11.30
CA ARG A 11 -9.40 2.45 -10.96
C ARG A 11 -9.08 1.51 -12.12
N LEU A 12 -9.46 1.86 -13.35
CA LEU A 12 -9.16 1.06 -14.55
C LEU A 12 -7.65 0.94 -14.79
N GLN A 13 -6.91 2.03 -14.55
CA GLN A 13 -5.46 2.06 -14.77
C GLN A 13 -4.65 1.40 -13.64
N SER A 14 -5.24 1.22 -12.47
CA SER A 14 -4.50 0.84 -11.25
C SER A 14 -3.89 -0.54 -11.30
N ASN A 15 -4.57 -1.52 -11.87
CA ASN A 15 -4.01 -2.87 -11.99
C ASN A 15 -2.79 -2.89 -12.90
N ILE A 16 -2.83 -2.16 -14.02
CA ILE A 16 -1.70 -2.04 -14.95
C ILE A 16 -0.54 -1.31 -14.27
N GLN A 17 -0.81 -0.16 -13.65
CA GLN A 17 0.20 0.61 -12.90
C GLN A 17 0.83 -0.24 -11.77
N CYS A 18 0.02 -1.01 -11.04
CA CYS A 18 0.48 -1.91 -9.97
C CYS A 18 1.35 -3.05 -10.48
N THR A 19 1.13 -3.53 -11.69
CA THR A 19 2.00 -4.53 -12.32
C THR A 19 3.32 -3.91 -12.75
N LEU A 20 3.28 -2.73 -13.38
CA LEU A 20 4.47 -2.08 -13.92
C LEU A 20 5.38 -1.50 -12.83
N ARG A 21 4.81 -0.84 -11.81
CA ARG A 21 5.52 -0.24 -10.67
C ARG A 21 6.71 0.67 -11.04
N PRO A 22 6.59 1.59 -12.01
CA PRO A 22 7.72 2.41 -12.45
C PRO A 22 8.37 3.24 -11.34
N GLY A 23 7.61 3.67 -10.33
CA GLY A 23 8.12 4.43 -9.18
C GLY A 23 9.17 3.71 -8.31
N VAL A 24 9.37 2.40 -8.50
CA VAL A 24 10.35 1.61 -7.74
C VAL A 24 11.47 1.00 -8.60
N TRP A 25 11.56 1.34 -9.89
CA TRP A 25 12.55 0.77 -10.80
C TRP A 25 13.98 1.22 -10.49
N LEU A 26 14.18 2.51 -10.18
CA LEU A 26 15.50 3.06 -9.89
C LEU A 26 15.74 3.10 -8.38
N PRO A 27 16.81 2.48 -7.85
CA PRO A 27 17.06 2.43 -6.41
C PRO A 27 17.09 3.80 -5.71
N GLY A 28 17.70 4.82 -6.33
CA GLY A 28 17.78 6.17 -5.76
C GLY A 28 16.42 6.84 -5.59
N ILE A 29 15.52 6.65 -6.57
CA ILE A 29 14.15 7.19 -6.56
C ILE A 29 13.27 6.32 -5.66
N ARG A 30 13.33 4.99 -5.81
CA ARG A 30 12.62 4.01 -4.99
C ARG A 30 12.75 4.29 -3.50
N ASN A 31 13.97 4.55 -3.03
CA ASN A 31 14.23 4.75 -1.59
C ASN A 31 13.60 6.04 -1.04
N LEU A 32 13.28 7.01 -1.91
CA LEU A 32 12.55 8.23 -1.54
C LEU A 32 11.04 8.01 -1.43
N HIS A 33 10.54 6.96 -2.09
CA HIS A 33 9.12 6.70 -2.33
C HIS A 33 8.62 5.38 -1.75
N SER A 34 9.43 4.74 -0.91
CA SER A 34 9.05 3.48 -0.35
C SER A 34 9.56 3.32 1.06
N HIS A 35 8.82 2.52 1.81
CA HIS A 35 9.15 2.15 3.16
C HIS A 35 8.92 0.65 3.32
N LYS A 36 9.95 -0.05 3.75
CA LYS A 36 9.94 -1.50 3.98
C LYS A 36 10.17 -1.78 5.45
N GLU A 37 9.43 -2.74 5.98
CA GLU A 37 9.58 -3.25 7.33
C GLU A 37 9.30 -4.75 7.37
N LYS A 38 9.84 -5.41 8.39
CA LYS A 38 9.45 -6.76 8.75
C LYS A 38 8.72 -6.72 10.09
N TRP A 39 7.60 -7.41 10.15
CA TRP A 39 6.78 -7.57 11.33
C TRP A 39 6.88 -9.00 11.82
N LYS A 40 6.86 -9.17 13.14
CA LYS A 40 6.66 -10.46 13.78
C LYS A 40 5.42 -10.36 14.66
N LEU A 41 4.42 -11.13 14.27
CA LEU A 41 3.08 -11.17 14.82
C LEU A 41 2.97 -12.30 15.86
N ASN A 42 1.99 -12.21 16.75
CA ASN A 42 1.86 -13.15 17.86
C ASN A 42 1.28 -14.52 17.45
N SER A 43 0.42 -14.58 16.42
CA SER A 43 -0.25 -15.82 16.01
C SER A 43 0.53 -16.62 14.97
N GLU A 44 0.54 -17.95 15.11
CA GLU A 44 1.08 -18.88 14.09
C GLU A 44 0.18 -18.99 12.86
N SER A 45 -1.11 -18.69 13.03
CA SER A 45 -2.09 -18.74 11.95
C SER A 45 -1.99 -17.50 11.08
N VAL A 46 -1.62 -17.71 9.81
CA VAL A 46 -1.64 -16.66 8.78
C VAL A 46 -3.04 -16.06 8.62
N ASN A 47 -4.09 -16.88 8.72
CA ASN A 47 -5.48 -16.41 8.62
C ASN A 47 -5.80 -15.40 9.73
N SER A 48 -5.45 -15.73 10.98
CA SER A 48 -5.70 -14.85 12.12
C SER A 48 -4.89 -13.56 12.02
N ASN A 49 -3.64 -13.65 11.57
CA ASN A 49 -2.78 -12.49 11.33
C ASN A 49 -3.35 -11.58 10.24
N LEU A 50 -3.81 -12.16 9.13
CA LEU A 50 -4.43 -11.43 8.03
C LEU A 50 -5.73 -10.76 8.46
N GLU A 51 -6.59 -11.46 9.20
CA GLU A 51 -7.84 -10.89 9.74
C GLU A 51 -7.57 -9.72 10.69
N ALA A 52 -6.58 -9.84 11.56
CA ALA A 52 -6.17 -8.75 12.45
C ALA A 52 -5.72 -7.52 11.66
N VAL A 53 -4.92 -7.71 10.61
CA VAL A 53 -4.46 -6.62 9.73
C VAL A 53 -5.61 -6.01 8.92
N VAL A 54 -6.53 -6.82 8.39
CA VAL A 54 -7.71 -6.32 7.67
C VAL A 54 -8.63 -5.52 8.60
N LYS A 55 -8.80 -5.97 9.86
CA LYS A 55 -9.55 -5.24 10.87
C LYS A 55 -8.89 -3.88 11.16
N ALA A 56 -7.59 -3.87 11.44
CA ALA A 56 -6.83 -2.63 11.67
C ALA A 56 -6.91 -1.68 10.47
N LEU A 57 -6.79 -2.19 9.24
CA LEU A 57 -6.98 -1.41 8.01
C LEU A 57 -8.39 -0.81 7.94
N THR A 58 -9.41 -1.58 8.29
CA THR A 58 -10.81 -1.10 8.28
C THR A 58 -10.99 0.07 9.23
N GLU A 59 -10.41 0.00 10.42
CA GLU A 59 -10.40 1.10 11.41
C GLU A 59 -9.66 2.34 10.87
N VAL A 60 -8.46 2.15 10.32
CA VAL A 60 -7.70 3.24 9.67
C VAL A 60 -8.52 3.92 8.56
N ILE A 61 -9.24 3.14 7.74
CA ILE A 61 -10.08 3.66 6.64
C ILE A 61 -11.33 4.38 7.16
N GLN A 62 -11.83 4.02 8.34
CA GLN A 62 -12.95 4.73 8.98
C GLN A 62 -12.50 6.07 9.56
N GLU A 63 -11.30 6.13 10.13
CA GLU A 63 -10.76 7.32 10.78
C GLU A 63 -9.94 8.24 9.85
N ASP A 64 -9.70 7.85 8.60
CA ASP A 64 -8.84 8.59 7.70
C ASP A 64 -9.38 9.98 7.33
N LYS A 65 -8.75 11.02 7.89
CA LYS A 65 -9.06 12.42 7.61
C LYS A 65 -8.33 12.98 6.38
N THR A 66 -7.43 12.20 5.75
CA THR A 66 -6.60 12.68 4.63
C THR A 66 -7.34 12.76 3.30
N ARG A 67 -8.60 12.31 3.24
CA ARG A 67 -9.39 12.13 2.01
C ARG A 67 -8.72 11.18 1.02
N SER A 68 -7.87 10.27 1.50
CA SER A 68 -7.37 9.18 0.66
C SER A 68 -8.46 8.13 0.50
N TYR A 69 -8.51 7.50 -0.67
CA TYR A 69 -9.37 6.35 -0.92
C TYR A 69 -8.55 5.08 -0.83
N TRP A 70 -9.00 4.13 -0.01
CA TRP A 70 -8.30 2.87 0.23
C TRP A 70 -9.14 1.72 -0.33
N LEU A 71 -8.52 0.89 -1.16
CA LEU A 71 -9.12 -0.30 -1.74
C LEU A 71 -8.30 -1.52 -1.34
N ILE A 72 -8.89 -2.37 -0.49
CA ILE A 72 -8.27 -3.60 -0.02
C ILE A 72 -8.46 -4.68 -1.09
N ASN A 73 -7.35 -5.16 -1.65
CA ASN A 73 -7.28 -6.26 -2.60
C ASN A 73 -6.63 -7.48 -1.91
N LYS A 74 -7.45 -8.33 -1.31
CA LYS A 74 -6.99 -9.62 -0.79
C LYS A 74 -6.70 -10.53 -1.99
N LYS A 75 -5.44 -10.93 -2.18
CA LYS A 75 -5.03 -11.68 -3.38
C LYS A 75 -4.90 -13.18 -3.12
N GLU A 76 -4.19 -13.60 -2.08
CA GLU A 76 -3.90 -15.02 -1.88
C GLU A 76 -3.83 -15.38 -0.39
N VAL A 77 -4.37 -16.54 -0.01
CA VAL A 77 -4.29 -17.09 1.35
C VAL A 77 -4.11 -18.60 1.25
N GLY A 78 -2.95 -19.08 1.67
CA GLY A 78 -2.65 -20.47 1.92
C GLY A 78 -2.57 -20.78 3.42
N LEU A 79 -2.22 -22.02 3.75
CA LEU A 79 -2.07 -22.47 5.14
C LEU A 79 -0.91 -21.76 5.88
N LEU A 80 0.20 -21.52 5.16
CA LEU A 80 1.44 -20.96 5.73
C LEU A 80 1.85 -19.63 5.11
N GLU A 81 1.19 -19.22 4.03
CA GLU A 81 1.51 -18.02 3.27
C GLU A 81 0.26 -17.20 3.02
N GLY A 82 0.40 -15.88 2.98
CA GLY A 82 -0.71 -15.00 2.69
C GLY A 82 -0.24 -13.72 2.04
N PHE A 83 -1.07 -13.14 1.18
CA PHE A 83 -0.76 -11.89 0.50
C PHE A 83 -1.95 -10.94 0.53
N LEU A 84 -1.70 -9.78 1.14
CA LEU A 84 -2.62 -8.66 1.17
C LEU A 84 -2.02 -7.50 0.38
N GLN A 85 -2.80 -6.99 -0.57
CA GLN A 85 -2.46 -5.79 -1.33
C GLN A 85 -3.51 -4.72 -1.05
N VAL A 86 -3.08 -3.48 -0.85
CA VAL A 86 -3.99 -2.35 -0.64
C VAL A 86 -3.59 -1.23 -1.58
N PHE A 87 -4.54 -0.75 -2.37
CA PHE A 87 -4.38 0.46 -3.18
C PHE A 87 -4.82 1.66 -2.37
N VAL A 88 -3.95 2.65 -2.26
CA VAL A 88 -4.24 3.90 -1.57
C VAL A 88 -4.11 5.04 -2.58
N TYR A 89 -5.24 5.62 -2.94
CA TYR A 89 -5.31 6.78 -3.81
C TYR A 89 -5.28 8.01 -2.94
N THR A 90 -4.30 8.89 -3.14
CA THR A 90 -4.32 10.20 -2.50
C THR A 90 -5.50 11.04 -3.01
N ARG A 91 -5.75 12.21 -2.39
CA ARG A 91 -6.79 13.14 -2.84
C ARG A 91 -6.69 13.50 -4.33
N ALA A 92 -5.49 13.54 -4.88
CA ALA A 92 -5.22 13.84 -6.28
C ALA A 92 -4.97 12.58 -7.13
N GLU A 93 -5.30 11.41 -6.59
CA GLU A 93 -5.27 10.11 -7.27
C GLU A 93 -3.88 9.61 -7.68
N TRP A 94 -2.84 10.04 -6.98
CA TRP A 94 -1.59 9.26 -6.94
C TRP A 94 -1.86 7.90 -6.29
N LEU A 95 -1.40 6.85 -6.95
CA LEU A 95 -1.54 5.48 -6.47
C LEU A 95 -0.32 5.07 -5.67
N ASP A 96 -0.54 4.90 -4.37
CA ASP A 96 0.37 4.20 -3.48
C ASP A 96 -0.13 2.77 -3.24
N ILE A 97 0.80 1.85 -3.01
CA ILE A 97 0.53 0.43 -2.85
C ILE A 97 1.15 -0.02 -1.53
N ILE A 98 0.34 -0.72 -0.73
CA ILE A 98 0.81 -1.43 0.47
C ILE A 98 0.71 -2.92 0.17
N GLU A 99 1.81 -3.62 0.33
CA GLU A 99 1.94 -5.06 0.18
C GLU A 99 2.36 -5.66 1.52
N ILE A 100 1.61 -6.66 1.98
CA ILE A 100 1.91 -7.41 3.19
C ILE A 100 1.94 -8.89 2.83
N LYS A 101 3.15 -9.47 2.89
CA LYS A 101 3.40 -10.89 2.63
C LYS A 101 3.60 -11.60 3.95
N PHE A 102 2.72 -12.54 4.28
CA PHE A 102 2.77 -13.33 5.49
C PHE A 102 3.49 -14.65 5.25
N SER A 103 4.31 -15.07 6.20
CA SER A 103 4.93 -16.39 6.30
C SER A 103 4.92 -16.82 7.77
N GLY A 104 3.90 -17.59 8.15
CA GLY A 104 3.59 -17.90 9.56
C GLY A 104 3.42 -16.64 10.43
N LYS A 105 4.28 -16.50 11.45
CA LYS A 105 4.32 -15.31 12.34
C LYS A 105 4.96 -14.08 11.70
N ASN A 106 5.75 -14.26 10.64
CA ASN A 106 6.50 -13.16 10.04
C ASN A 106 5.67 -12.51 8.93
N ALA A 107 5.79 -11.20 8.78
CA ALA A 107 5.25 -10.49 7.64
C ALA A 107 6.25 -9.49 7.07
N GLU A 108 6.44 -9.52 5.76
CA GLU A 108 7.17 -8.47 5.04
C GLU A 108 6.18 -7.42 4.56
N VAL A 109 6.42 -6.17 4.95
CA VAL A 109 5.55 -5.04 4.64
C VAL A 109 6.30 -4.06 3.77
N TRP A 110 5.66 -3.68 2.67
CA TRP A 110 6.20 -2.70 1.74
C TRP A 110 5.11 -1.72 1.33
N SER A 111 5.29 -0.46 1.69
CA SER A 111 4.45 0.65 1.21
C SER A 111 5.26 1.48 0.23
N PHE A 112 4.74 1.75 -0.96
CA PHE A 112 5.44 2.52 -1.98
C PHE A 112 4.52 3.26 -2.94
N SER A 113 5.03 4.36 -3.51
CA SER A 113 4.37 5.05 -4.62
C SER A 113 4.63 4.35 -5.95
N SER A 114 3.58 4.14 -6.72
CA SER A 114 3.68 3.35 -7.95
C SER A 114 4.24 4.12 -9.15
N GLY A 115 4.15 5.45 -9.18
CA GLY A 115 4.60 6.29 -10.29
C GLY A 115 4.43 7.79 -10.05
N PHE A 116 4.96 8.59 -10.98
CA PHE A 116 5.05 10.05 -10.87
C PHE A 116 3.73 10.77 -11.17
N LEU A 117 2.98 10.33 -12.19
CA LEU A 117 1.70 10.91 -12.60
C LEU A 117 0.55 10.29 -11.81
N PRO A 118 -0.44 11.11 -11.39
CA PRO A 118 -1.66 10.60 -10.80
C PRO A 118 -2.50 9.85 -11.83
N LEU A 119 -3.24 8.83 -11.37
CA LEU A 119 -4.03 7.97 -12.26
C LEU A 119 -5.36 8.59 -12.71
N CYS A 120 -5.69 9.81 -12.25
CA CYS A 120 -6.75 10.60 -12.87
C CYS A 120 -6.40 11.04 -14.30
N VAL A 121 -5.10 11.11 -14.63
CA VAL A 121 -4.63 11.42 -15.98
C VAL A 121 -4.84 10.19 -16.88
N PRO A 122 -5.55 10.32 -18.01
CA PRO A 122 -5.71 9.22 -18.95
C PRO A 122 -4.36 8.68 -19.45
N PHE A 123 -4.25 7.37 -19.57
CA PHE A 123 -3.03 6.66 -19.97
C PHE A 123 -1.80 6.88 -19.07
N ALA A 124 -1.97 7.45 -17.86
CA ALA A 124 -0.90 7.58 -16.88
C ALA A 124 -0.16 6.26 -16.60
N CYS A 125 -0.86 5.11 -16.66
CA CYS A 125 -0.22 3.80 -16.47
C CYS A 125 0.81 3.45 -17.54
N LEU A 126 0.68 4.02 -18.75
CA LEU A 126 1.62 3.84 -19.85
C LEU A 126 2.67 4.96 -19.89
N LEU A 127 2.33 6.16 -19.42
CA LEU A 127 3.24 7.31 -19.37
C LEU A 127 4.24 7.21 -18.21
N ASN A 128 3.80 6.75 -17.03
CA ASN A 128 4.65 6.61 -15.85
C ASN A 128 5.93 5.77 -16.07
N PRO A 129 5.90 4.65 -16.82
CA PRO A 129 7.11 3.94 -17.28
C PRO A 129 8.15 4.79 -18.01
N PHE A 130 7.74 5.83 -18.74
CA PHE A 130 8.66 6.76 -19.41
C PHE A 130 9.06 7.92 -18.50
N LEU A 131 8.52 8.02 -17.29
CA LEU A 131 8.82 9.09 -16.34
C LEU A 131 9.44 8.55 -15.05
N PHE A 132 9.87 7.28 -15.05
CA PHE A 132 10.38 6.57 -13.87
C PHE A 132 11.62 7.22 -13.24
N TRP A 133 12.36 8.03 -14.01
CA TRP A 133 13.55 8.75 -13.57
C TRP A 133 13.25 10.13 -12.95
N ILE A 134 12.01 10.60 -12.99
CA ILE A 134 11.65 11.88 -12.38
C ILE A 134 11.55 11.68 -10.87
N PRO A 135 12.39 12.32 -10.05
CA PRO A 135 12.22 12.29 -8.61
C PRO A 135 10.96 13.07 -8.24
N PHE A 136 10.17 12.53 -7.31
CA PHE A 136 9.11 13.29 -6.66
C PHE A 136 9.33 13.24 -5.14
N HIS A 137 8.45 13.85 -4.36
CA HIS A 137 8.58 13.81 -2.91
C HIS A 137 7.38 13.12 -2.27
N ASP A 138 7.61 11.97 -1.63
CA ASP A 138 6.57 11.19 -0.94
C ASP A 138 6.23 11.74 0.46
N MET A 139 6.91 12.80 0.95
CA MET A 139 6.68 13.40 2.28
C MET A 139 6.59 12.38 3.44
N LYS A 140 7.26 11.22 3.31
CA LYS A 140 7.18 10.08 4.25
C LYS A 140 5.76 9.50 4.42
N LEU A 141 4.85 9.70 3.47
CA LEU A 141 3.47 9.20 3.51
C LEU A 141 3.43 7.68 3.63
N ASN A 142 4.27 6.96 2.88
CA ASN A 142 4.33 5.49 2.95
C ASN A 142 4.70 4.97 4.35
N LYS A 143 5.66 5.59 5.02
CA LYS A 143 6.00 5.28 6.42
C LYS A 143 4.83 5.61 7.37
N HIS A 144 4.18 6.76 7.16
CA HIS A 144 3.06 7.18 7.99
C HIS A 144 1.85 6.22 7.88
N ARG A 145 1.58 5.68 6.69
CA ARG A 145 0.51 4.68 6.48
C ARG A 145 0.78 3.38 7.22
N ILE A 146 2.01 2.86 7.13
CA ILE A 146 2.43 1.68 7.90
C ILE A 146 2.26 1.94 9.40
N ASN A 147 2.69 3.11 9.90
CA ASN A 147 2.51 3.47 11.31
C ASN A 147 1.04 3.50 11.74
N LYS A 148 0.14 4.05 10.90
CA LYS A 148 -1.30 4.06 11.18
C LYS A 148 -1.87 2.65 11.31
N ILE A 149 -1.48 1.74 10.42
CA ILE A 149 -1.92 0.33 10.48
C ILE A 149 -1.43 -0.30 11.78
N ILE A 150 -0.16 -0.10 12.14
CA ILE A 150 0.40 -0.59 13.40
C ILE A 150 -0.34 -0.04 14.62
N SER A 151 -0.65 1.26 14.65
CA SER A 151 -1.37 1.87 15.77
C SER A 151 -2.80 1.34 15.94
N ALA A 152 -3.42 0.85 14.86
CA ALA A 152 -4.74 0.22 14.88
C ALA A 152 -4.67 -1.32 15.07
N LEU A 153 -3.47 -1.90 15.12
CA LEU A 153 -3.33 -3.34 15.41
C LEU A 153 -3.53 -3.59 16.90
N HIS A 154 -4.61 -4.26 17.24
CA HIS A 154 -4.91 -4.73 18.59
C HIS A 154 -4.11 -5.97 19.03
N ILE A 155 -3.07 -6.33 18.29
CA ILE A 155 -2.15 -7.43 18.62
C ILE A 155 -0.72 -6.89 18.73
N PRO A 156 0.12 -7.45 19.62
CA PRO A 156 1.53 -7.09 19.68
C PRO A 156 2.25 -7.38 18.37
N VAL A 157 3.08 -6.43 17.93
CA VAL A 157 3.91 -6.55 16.72
C VAL A 157 5.34 -6.07 17.01
N GLU A 158 6.31 -6.94 16.81
CA GLU A 158 7.72 -6.55 16.80
C GLU A 158 8.11 -6.06 15.39
N ARG A 159 8.81 -4.93 15.29
CA ARG A 159 9.18 -4.29 14.03
C ARG A 159 10.69 -4.30 13.82
N SER A 160 11.10 -4.53 12.59
CA SER A 160 12.49 -4.41 12.13
C SER A 160 12.54 -3.83 10.71
N TYR A 161 13.69 -3.30 10.30
CA TYR A 161 13.88 -2.59 9.03
C TYR A 161 14.89 -3.31 8.14
#